data_AF-R0HFX5-F1
#
_entry.id   AF-R0HFX5-F1
#
_cell.length_a   1.000
_cell.length_b   1.000
_cell.length_c   1.000
_cell.angle_alpha   90.00
_cell.angle_beta   90.00
_cell.angle_gamma   90.00
#
_symmetry.space_group_name_H-M   'P 1'
#
loop_
_entity.id
_entity.type
_entity.pdbx_description
1 polymer ?
#
loop_
_entity_poly.entity_id
_entity_poly.type
_entity_poly.pdbx_seq_one_letter_code
_entity_poly.pdbx_strand_id
1 'polypeptide(L)'
;VKRLKRLTAKTLVRFLSVSKLWSSIIRRQDFKKLFLTVSSKQPQREAFIAAYHKTRFPYPYTVRVSHVRDLICIGTGSTSDKLVVYNTSTRRSITLPKLDSQSFYVVKQFLSYDPIDDVYKVLCMTRSNNTAEGKVLTLGNENSWKMIEGAWHTYMPNCYEICINGVLYYGLYGDNKETMHDPFVVSFDVRSEKFDLISCPEEVHDYLRSLGIMIRYEGKLAIMSINVSLENCIVLWVLENAMKHEWFEKVIDFPDSWPLRKDYRYIDFNDEGEFVLAPRHWCEPPYYVYYYDPKSNILRKVPITGYEGRPDFMTYLFTSTSQVESLMFL
;
A
#
# COMPACT_ATOMS: atom_id res chain seq x y z
N VAL A 1 -11.56 24.53 -17.80
CA VAL A 1 -11.92 23.53 -16.75
C VAL A 1 -12.37 22.18 -17.33
N LYS A 2 -13.45 22.10 -18.14
CA LYS A 2 -14.01 20.81 -18.65
C LYS A 2 -13.02 19.89 -19.37
N ARG A 3 -12.07 20.44 -20.15
CA ARG A 3 -11.03 19.64 -20.83
C ARG A 3 -9.86 19.25 -19.91
N LEU A 4 -9.44 20.15 -19.02
CA LEU A 4 -8.31 19.90 -18.12
C LEU A 4 -8.51 18.70 -17.20
N LYS A 5 -9.73 18.52 -16.65
CA LYS A 5 -10.02 17.45 -15.70
C LYS A 5 -9.92 16.02 -16.27
N ARG A 6 -9.75 15.89 -17.59
CA ARG A 6 -9.61 14.62 -18.31
C ARG A 6 -8.17 14.34 -18.76
N LEU A 7 -7.26 15.29 -18.56
CA LEU A 7 -5.85 15.11 -18.86
C LEU A 7 -5.18 14.29 -17.75
N THR A 8 -4.00 13.75 -18.00
CA THR A 8 -3.21 13.10 -16.94
C THR A 8 -2.58 14.14 -16.00
N ALA A 9 -2.33 13.78 -14.76
CA ALA A 9 -1.64 14.62 -13.77
C ALA A 9 -0.28 15.09 -14.30
N LYS A 10 0.47 14.20 -14.97
CA LYS A 10 1.72 14.53 -15.66
C LYS A 10 1.57 15.67 -16.67
N THR A 11 0.47 15.69 -17.42
CA THR A 11 0.18 16.76 -18.39
C THR A 11 -0.20 18.06 -17.69
N LEU A 12 -1.01 17.98 -16.63
CA LEU A 12 -1.39 19.15 -15.84
C LEU A 12 -0.18 19.81 -15.16
N VAL A 13 0.77 19.02 -14.66
CA VAL A 13 2.04 19.53 -14.10
C VAL A 13 2.80 20.37 -15.13
N ARG A 14 2.85 19.93 -16.40
CA ARG A 14 3.49 20.70 -17.49
C ARG A 14 2.78 22.02 -17.74
N PHE A 15 1.46 22.09 -17.58
CA PHE A 15 0.72 23.34 -17.80
C PHE A 15 0.91 24.37 -16.69
N LEU A 16 1.41 23.97 -15.52
CA LEU A 16 1.74 24.91 -14.43
C LEU A 16 2.81 25.93 -14.84
N SER A 17 3.75 25.54 -15.71
CA SER A 17 4.83 26.42 -16.18
C SER A 17 4.50 27.18 -17.47
N VAL A 18 3.43 26.79 -18.18
CA VAL A 18 3.08 27.35 -19.50
C VAL A 18 2.09 28.51 -19.42
N SER A 19 1.29 28.59 -18.34
CA SER A 19 0.34 29.70 -18.16
C SER A 19 0.00 29.97 -16.70
N LYS A 20 0.05 31.24 -16.30
CA LYS A 20 -0.40 31.69 -14.97
C LYS A 20 -1.88 31.39 -14.73
N LEU A 21 -2.73 31.51 -15.75
CA LEU A 21 -4.16 31.21 -15.66
C LEU A 21 -4.38 29.71 -15.42
N TRP A 22 -3.71 28.85 -16.19
CA TRP A 22 -3.81 27.40 -15.98
C TRP A 22 -3.27 26.97 -14.62
N SER A 23 -2.13 27.55 -14.21
CA SER A 23 -1.54 27.31 -12.89
C SER A 23 -2.50 27.67 -11.76
N SER A 24 -3.16 28.84 -11.84
CA SER A 24 -4.19 29.25 -10.88
C SER A 24 -5.36 28.26 -10.84
N ILE A 25 -5.89 27.85 -12.00
CA ILE A 25 -7.02 26.92 -12.08
C ILE A 25 -6.67 25.55 -11.48
N ILE A 26 -5.51 24.99 -11.84
CA ILE A 26 -5.09 23.64 -11.45
C ILE A 26 -4.86 23.55 -9.93
N ARG A 27 -4.42 24.64 -9.30
CA ARG A 27 -4.16 24.69 -7.85
C ARG A 27 -5.40 24.84 -6.99
N ARG A 28 -6.55 25.25 -7.55
CA ARG A 28 -7.77 25.42 -6.78
C ARG A 28 -8.27 24.09 -6.22
N GLN A 29 -8.74 24.13 -4.97
CA GLN A 29 -9.23 22.93 -4.28
C GLN A 29 -10.43 22.29 -4.98
N ASP A 30 -11.35 23.09 -5.53
CA ASP A 30 -12.50 22.58 -6.28
C ASP A 30 -12.08 21.83 -7.57
N PHE A 31 -11.04 22.33 -8.26
CA PHE A 31 -10.48 21.63 -9.41
C PHE A 31 -9.80 20.32 -9.01
N LYS A 32 -9.02 20.30 -7.92
CA LYS A 32 -8.37 19.08 -7.42
C LYS A 32 -9.38 17.99 -7.06
N LYS A 33 -10.44 18.34 -6.34
CA LYS A 33 -11.55 17.42 -6.02
C LYS A 33 -12.25 16.91 -7.26
N LEU A 34 -12.54 17.79 -8.22
CA LEU A 34 -13.15 17.42 -9.50
C LEU A 34 -12.26 16.49 -10.32
N PHE A 35 -10.95 16.74 -10.35
CA PHE A 35 -9.98 15.89 -11.02
C PHE A 35 -9.94 14.50 -10.41
N LEU A 36 -9.81 14.42 -9.09
CA LEU A 36 -9.77 13.15 -8.36
C LEU A 36 -11.04 12.31 -8.59
N THR A 37 -12.21 12.95 -8.58
CA THR A 37 -13.51 12.30 -8.88
C THR A 37 -13.58 11.74 -10.30
N VAL A 38 -12.94 12.40 -11.27
CA VAL A 38 -12.90 11.91 -12.65
C VAL A 38 -11.88 10.77 -12.77
N SER A 39 -10.71 10.92 -12.14
CA SER A 39 -9.67 9.90 -12.18
C SER A 39 -10.11 8.59 -11.52
N SER A 40 -10.84 8.66 -10.40
CA SER A 40 -11.38 7.48 -9.71
C SER A 40 -12.44 6.69 -10.51
N LYS A 41 -12.97 7.28 -11.59
CA LYS A 41 -13.98 6.66 -12.46
C LYS A 41 -13.42 6.21 -13.81
N GLN A 42 -12.12 6.43 -14.07
CA GLN A 42 -11.53 6.00 -15.33
C GLN A 42 -11.26 4.50 -15.30
N PRO A 43 -11.79 3.71 -16.25
CA PRO A 43 -11.44 2.29 -16.36
C PRO A 43 -9.98 2.19 -16.79
N GLN A 44 -9.12 1.71 -15.90
CA GLN A 44 -7.73 1.42 -16.22
C GLN A 44 -7.61 -0.07 -16.50
N ARG A 45 -7.14 -0.38 -17.72
CA ARG A 45 -7.09 -1.75 -18.26
C ARG A 45 -5.82 -2.51 -17.89
N GLU A 46 -4.84 -1.84 -17.31
CA GLU A 46 -3.55 -2.43 -16.97
C GLU A 46 -3.04 -1.79 -15.68
N ALA A 47 -2.79 -2.60 -14.66
CA ALA A 47 -2.16 -2.11 -13.44
C ALA A 47 -0.77 -1.54 -13.80
N PHE A 48 -0.54 -0.26 -13.54
CA PHE A 48 0.80 0.29 -13.66
C PHE A 48 1.64 -0.28 -12.52
N ILE A 49 2.63 -1.09 -12.90
CA ILE A 49 3.63 -1.56 -11.96
C ILE A 49 4.68 -0.48 -11.86
N ALA A 50 4.49 0.35 -10.86
CA ALA A 50 5.45 1.36 -10.50
C ALA A 50 6.53 0.66 -9.68
N ALA A 51 7.56 0.24 -10.39
CA ALA A 51 8.72 -0.38 -9.80
C ALA A 51 9.68 0.74 -9.37
N TYR A 52 9.91 0.86 -8.06
CA TYR A 52 10.70 1.94 -7.48
C TYR A 52 12.03 1.41 -6.96
N HIS A 53 13.11 1.99 -7.49
CA HIS A 53 14.46 1.71 -7.03
C HIS A 53 14.86 2.55 -5.83
N LYS A 54 15.50 1.90 -4.86
CA LYS A 54 16.23 2.55 -3.77
C LYS A 54 17.18 3.67 -4.25
N THR A 55 17.76 3.55 -5.45
CA THR A 55 18.75 4.50 -6.00
C THR A 55 18.18 5.87 -6.38
N ARG A 56 16.87 5.97 -6.63
CA ARG A 56 16.21 7.27 -6.89
C ARG A 56 15.74 7.96 -5.63
N PHE A 57 15.77 7.27 -4.49
CA PHE A 57 15.57 7.91 -3.21
C PHE A 57 16.94 8.33 -2.64
N PRO A 58 17.05 9.51 -2.03
CA PRO A 58 18.31 9.96 -1.44
C PRO A 58 18.80 9.12 -0.24
N TYR A 59 18.16 7.97 0.08
CA TYR A 59 18.42 7.18 1.28
C TYR A 59 18.43 5.66 0.98
N PRO A 60 19.62 5.03 0.91
CA PRO A 60 19.79 3.65 0.41
C PRO A 60 19.56 2.50 1.44
N TYR A 61 19.22 2.77 2.71
CA TYR A 61 19.08 1.73 3.74
C TYR A 61 17.63 1.57 4.23
N THR A 62 17.25 0.30 4.49
CA THR A 62 15.96 -0.20 5.05
C THR A 62 14.78 0.77 4.93
N VAL A 63 14.23 0.85 3.73
CA VAL A 63 13.09 1.73 3.47
C VAL A 63 11.82 0.99 3.88
N ARG A 64 11.23 1.42 4.99
CA ARG A 64 9.83 1.10 5.28
C ARG A 64 9.00 1.88 4.27
N VAL A 65 8.15 1.20 3.53
CA VAL A 65 7.25 1.85 2.57
C VAL A 65 5.83 1.51 2.94
N SER A 66 4.95 2.49 2.78
CA SER A 66 3.51 2.30 2.74
C SER A 66 2.93 3.09 1.58
N HIS A 67 1.85 2.61 0.98
CA HIS A 67 1.27 3.25 -0.19
C HIS A 67 -0.25 3.16 -0.17
N VAL A 68 -0.89 4.16 -0.77
CA VAL A 68 -2.32 4.14 -1.05
C VAL A 68 -2.55 4.98 -2.30
N ARG A 69 -3.27 4.40 -3.27
CA ARG A 69 -3.48 5.02 -4.60
C ARG A 69 -2.15 5.36 -5.27
N ASP A 70 -1.90 6.65 -5.51
CA ASP A 70 -0.74 7.20 -6.19
C ASP A 70 0.28 7.84 -5.24
N LEU A 71 0.07 7.75 -3.93
CA LEU A 71 0.97 8.27 -2.92
C LEU A 71 1.75 7.13 -2.24
N ILE A 72 3.02 7.41 -1.96
CA ILE A 72 3.95 6.50 -1.31
C ILE A 72 4.58 7.22 -0.12
N CYS A 73 4.42 6.68 1.08
CA CYS A 73 5.06 7.15 2.31
C CYS A 73 6.31 6.31 2.61
N ILE A 74 7.43 7.01 2.79
CA ILE A 74 8.78 6.45 2.82
C ILE A 74 9.43 6.85 4.12
N GLY A 75 9.85 5.87 4.91
CA GLY A 75 10.64 6.07 6.12
C GLY A 75 12.12 5.81 5.86
N THR A 76 12.97 6.71 6.31
CA THR A 76 14.42 6.63 6.09
C THR A 76 15.10 5.86 7.22
N GLY A 77 15.40 4.58 7.05
CA GLY A 77 16.26 3.80 7.97
C GLY A 77 15.75 3.63 9.41
N SER A 78 16.55 2.93 10.22
CA SER A 78 16.26 2.61 11.63
C SER A 78 16.58 3.73 12.62
N THR A 79 17.32 4.76 12.19
CA THR A 79 17.83 5.85 13.05
C THR A 79 17.36 7.24 12.63
N SER A 80 16.53 7.36 11.58
CA SER A 80 15.98 8.64 11.15
C SER A 80 14.46 8.64 11.15
N ASP A 81 13.89 9.58 11.89
CA ASP A 81 12.45 9.83 11.99
C ASP A 81 11.91 10.63 10.80
N LYS A 82 12.71 10.77 9.73
CA LYS A 82 12.31 11.49 8.53
C LYS A 82 11.37 10.62 7.70
N LEU A 83 10.15 11.13 7.55
CA LEU A 83 9.13 10.58 6.68
C LEU A 83 8.94 11.48 5.46
N VAL A 84 8.87 10.86 4.29
CA VAL A 84 8.66 11.55 3.02
C VAL A 84 7.45 10.94 2.34
N VAL A 85 6.51 11.77 1.89
CA VAL A 85 5.40 11.33 1.05
C VAL A 85 5.66 11.78 -0.37
N TYR A 86 5.77 10.81 -1.27
CA TYR A 86 5.98 10.99 -2.70
C TYR A 86 4.68 10.75 -3.46
N ASN A 87 4.31 11.69 -4.32
CA ASN A 87 3.20 11.55 -5.26
C ASN A 87 3.75 11.10 -6.62
N THR A 88 3.34 9.91 -7.03
CA THR A 88 3.77 9.26 -8.27
C THR A 88 3.22 9.94 -9.52
N SER A 89 2.01 10.49 -9.44
CA SER A 89 1.30 11.19 -10.52
C SER A 89 1.93 12.55 -10.84
N THR A 90 2.29 13.31 -9.80
CA THR A 90 2.89 14.65 -9.94
C THR A 90 4.41 14.65 -9.91
N ARG A 91 5.01 13.53 -9.49
CA ARG A 91 6.45 13.37 -9.23
C ARG A 91 7.01 14.37 -8.22
N ARG A 92 6.19 14.79 -7.26
CA ARG A 92 6.57 15.68 -6.17
C ARG A 92 6.60 14.93 -4.85
N SER A 93 7.38 15.43 -3.90
CA SER A 93 7.40 14.92 -2.55
C SER A 93 7.31 16.04 -1.54
N ILE A 94 6.76 15.73 -0.37
CA ILE A 94 6.88 16.55 0.84
C ILE A 94 7.63 15.76 1.91
N THR A 95 8.38 16.48 2.75
CA THR A 95 8.91 15.93 4.00
C THR A 95 7.90 16.23 5.09
N LEU A 96 7.51 15.22 5.85
CA LEU A 96 6.58 15.40 6.97
C LEU A 96 7.28 16.10 8.15
N PRO A 97 6.52 16.80 9.02
CA PRO A 97 7.05 17.35 10.26
C PRO A 97 7.79 16.27 11.07
N LYS A 98 8.84 16.69 11.79
CA LYS A 98 9.52 15.78 12.72
C LYS A 98 8.55 15.36 13.83
N LEU A 99 8.73 14.15 14.33
CA LEU A 99 8.04 13.69 15.53
C LEU A 99 8.69 14.39 16.74
N ASP A 100 7.88 14.94 17.65
CA ASP A 100 8.32 15.91 18.67
C ASP A 100 9.25 15.37 19.78
N SER A 101 9.75 14.13 19.71
CA SER A 101 10.58 13.58 20.78
C SER A 101 11.78 12.78 20.25
N GLN A 102 12.97 13.18 20.71
CA GLN A 102 14.27 12.58 20.41
C GLN A 102 14.46 11.18 21.04
N SER A 103 13.53 10.73 21.88
CA SER A 103 13.62 9.45 22.59
C SER A 103 12.78 8.33 21.97
N PHE A 104 12.06 8.60 20.88
CA PHE A 104 11.30 7.59 20.15
C PHE A 104 11.93 7.37 18.78
N TYR A 105 11.85 6.13 18.30
CA TYR A 105 12.08 5.83 16.90
C TYR A 105 10.76 5.38 16.27
N VAL A 106 10.57 5.70 14.99
CA VAL A 106 9.46 5.14 14.20
C VAL A 106 9.66 3.63 14.09
N VAL A 107 8.64 2.84 14.41
CA VAL A 107 8.57 1.38 14.23
C VAL A 107 7.98 1.05 12.86
N LYS A 108 6.88 1.71 12.50
CA LYS A 108 6.21 1.54 11.21
C LYS A 108 5.33 2.76 10.95
N GLN A 109 5.23 3.12 9.68
CA GLN A 109 4.30 4.13 9.20
C GLN A 109 3.37 3.52 8.17
N PHE A 110 2.13 3.97 8.18
CA PHE A 110 1.06 3.53 7.28
C PHE A 110 0.44 4.75 6.61
N LEU A 111 0.34 4.70 5.30
CA LEU A 111 -0.37 5.70 4.52
C LEU A 111 -1.78 5.19 4.23
N SER A 112 -2.76 6.01 4.56
CA SER A 112 -4.18 5.65 4.46
C SER A 112 -4.99 6.80 3.87
N TYR A 113 -6.19 6.50 3.38
CA TYR A 113 -7.03 7.47 2.71
C TYR A 113 -8.49 7.27 3.08
N ASP A 114 -9.16 8.36 3.45
CA ASP A 114 -10.60 8.41 3.66
C ASP A 114 -11.33 8.90 2.39
N PRO A 115 -12.15 8.06 1.73
CA PRO A 115 -12.91 8.45 0.55
C PRO A 115 -14.07 9.42 0.81
N ILE A 116 -14.52 9.58 2.05
CA ILE A 116 -15.67 10.45 2.35
C ILE A 116 -15.20 11.88 2.57
N ASP A 117 -14.24 12.10 3.47
CA ASP A 117 -13.70 13.45 3.71
C ASP A 117 -12.65 13.86 2.67
N ASP A 118 -12.24 12.92 1.82
CA ASP A 118 -11.22 13.10 0.77
C ASP A 118 -9.87 13.55 1.34
N VAL A 119 -9.42 12.85 2.39
CA VAL A 119 -8.18 13.16 3.11
C VAL A 119 -7.25 11.96 3.16
N TYR A 120 -5.95 12.25 3.05
CA TYR A 120 -4.91 11.26 3.29
C TYR A 120 -4.37 11.43 4.70
N LYS A 121 -4.17 10.33 5.42
CA LYS A 121 -3.58 10.34 6.75
C LYS A 121 -2.39 9.41 6.82
N VAL A 122 -1.36 9.82 7.55
CA VAL A 122 -0.20 8.99 7.89
C VAL A 122 -0.34 8.60 9.35
N LEU A 123 -0.48 7.31 9.61
CA LEU A 123 -0.39 6.73 10.96
C LEU A 123 1.04 6.27 11.20
N CYS A 124 1.64 6.72 12.30
CA CYS A 124 2.97 6.34 12.74
C CYS A 124 2.90 5.65 14.08
N MET A 125 3.48 4.46 14.14
CA MET A 125 3.78 3.77 15.39
C MET A 125 5.20 4.12 15.79
N THR A 126 5.35 4.63 17.00
CA THR A 126 6.63 5.03 17.60
C THR A 126 6.86 4.25 18.88
N ARG A 127 8.12 3.94 19.18
CA ARG A 127 8.49 3.20 20.39
C ARG A 127 9.66 3.87 21.08
N SER A 128 9.57 4.01 22.39
CA SER A 128 10.66 4.34 23.30
C SER A 128 11.06 3.08 24.09
N ASN A 129 12.04 3.19 25.00
CA ASN A 129 12.45 2.07 25.84
C ASN A 129 11.30 1.49 26.67
N ASN A 130 10.30 2.30 27.05
CA ASN A 130 9.27 1.91 28.01
C ASN A 130 7.83 2.08 27.48
N THR A 131 7.63 2.76 26.33
CA THR A 131 6.28 3.08 25.83
C THR A 131 6.19 2.92 24.31
N ALA A 132 5.03 2.48 23.83
CA ALA A 132 4.63 2.53 22.43
C ALA A 132 3.51 3.56 22.26
N GLU A 133 3.58 4.34 21.19
CA GLU A 133 2.68 5.46 20.92
C GLU A 133 2.27 5.48 19.45
N GLY A 134 0.99 5.82 19.21
CA GLY A 134 0.46 6.11 17.88
C GLY A 134 0.31 7.59 17.65
N LYS A 135 0.74 8.04 16.47
CA LYS A 135 0.64 9.43 16.02
C LYS A 135 0.03 9.47 14.63
N VAL A 136 -0.90 10.38 14.39
CA VAL A 136 -1.54 10.58 13.08
C VAL A 136 -1.26 11.98 12.58
N LEU A 137 -1.06 12.10 11.27
CA LEU A 137 -0.95 13.37 10.58
C LEU A 137 -1.87 13.38 9.36
N THR A 138 -2.75 14.38 9.27
CA THR A 138 -3.56 14.60 8.07
C THR A 138 -2.79 15.42 7.03
N LEU A 139 -2.60 14.87 5.83
CA LEU A 139 -1.83 15.54 4.79
C LEU A 139 -2.59 16.72 4.19
N GLY A 140 -1.91 17.86 4.03
CA GLY A 140 -2.39 19.04 3.30
C GLY A 140 -3.09 20.09 4.15
N ASN A 141 -3.63 19.72 5.31
CA ASN A 141 -4.33 20.63 6.21
C ASN A 141 -3.59 20.88 7.53
N GLU A 142 -2.77 19.93 7.98
CA GLU A 142 -2.12 19.95 9.29
C GLU A 142 -0.60 19.93 9.16
N ASN A 143 0.07 20.58 10.11
CA ASN A 143 1.53 20.67 10.18
C ASN A 143 2.12 20.01 11.44
N SER A 144 1.30 19.31 12.22
CA SER A 144 1.71 18.71 13.49
C SER A 144 1.07 17.34 13.68
N TRP A 145 1.80 16.45 14.35
CA TRP A 145 1.32 15.11 14.69
C TRP A 145 0.31 15.17 15.83
N LYS A 146 -0.81 14.46 15.68
CA LYS A 146 -1.81 14.24 16.72
C LYS A 146 -1.55 12.90 17.40
N MET A 147 -1.47 12.91 18.73
CA MET A 147 -1.46 11.68 19.53
C MET A 147 -2.82 10.98 19.44
N ILE A 148 -2.79 9.66 19.30
CA ILE A 148 -4.01 8.85 19.37
C ILE A 148 -3.86 7.77 20.43
N GLU A 149 -4.95 7.56 21.16
CA GLU A 149 -5.09 6.45 22.10
C GLU A 149 -5.37 5.16 21.31
N GLY A 150 -5.14 4.00 21.91
CA GLY A 150 -5.40 2.73 21.23
C GLY A 150 -4.23 2.11 20.48
N ALA A 151 -3.19 2.88 20.19
CA ALA A 151 -1.94 2.37 19.61
C ALA A 151 -1.04 1.75 20.69
N TRP A 152 -1.62 0.82 21.44
CA TRP A 152 -0.88 -0.15 22.23
C TRP A 152 -0.34 -1.15 21.18
N HIS A 153 0.86 -1.71 21.26
CA HIS A 153 1.21 -2.87 22.07
C HIS A 153 2.72 -3.18 21.84
N THR A 154 3.28 -4.08 22.65
CA THR A 154 4.59 -4.77 22.53
C THR A 154 4.78 -5.61 21.25
N TYR A 155 3.89 -5.48 20.26
CA TYR A 155 3.78 -6.36 19.10
C TYR A 155 4.41 -5.69 17.90
N MET A 156 5.10 -6.47 17.07
CA MET A 156 5.67 -5.94 15.83
C MET A 156 4.57 -5.90 14.76
N PRO A 157 4.31 -4.72 14.15
CA PRO A 157 3.45 -4.66 12.99
C PRO A 157 4.08 -5.42 11.83
N ASN A 158 3.28 -6.27 11.18
CA ASN A 158 3.69 -6.94 9.96
C ASN A 158 3.95 -5.89 8.86
N CYS A 159 4.80 -6.26 7.90
CA CYS A 159 5.13 -5.46 6.74
C CYS A 159 3.99 -5.34 5.71
N TYR A 160 2.94 -6.18 5.79
CA TYR A 160 1.84 -6.17 4.84
C TYR A 160 0.63 -5.45 5.43
N GLU A 161 0.25 -4.35 4.77
CA GLU A 161 -0.92 -3.53 5.08
C GLU A 161 -1.75 -3.27 3.82
N ILE A 162 -3.02 -2.92 4.00
CA ILE A 162 -3.87 -2.44 2.91
C ILE A 162 -4.90 -1.42 3.41
N CYS A 163 -5.20 -0.41 2.60
CA CYS A 163 -6.28 0.54 2.88
C CYS A 163 -7.48 0.29 1.97
N ILE A 164 -8.61 -0.11 2.55
CA ILE A 164 -9.85 -0.48 1.86
C ILE A 164 -10.97 0.43 2.37
N ASN A 165 -11.54 1.24 1.48
CA ASN A 165 -12.76 2.02 1.72
C ASN A 165 -12.73 2.90 2.99
N GLY A 166 -11.59 3.50 3.31
CA GLY A 166 -11.45 4.34 4.50
C GLY A 166 -11.01 3.60 5.76
N VAL A 167 -10.71 2.31 5.66
CA VAL A 167 -10.18 1.49 6.77
C VAL A 167 -8.80 0.98 6.38
N LEU A 168 -7.82 1.19 7.25
CA LEU A 168 -6.48 0.62 7.15
C LEU A 168 -6.45 -0.71 7.89
N TYR A 169 -5.99 -1.78 7.24
CA TYR A 169 -5.79 -3.09 7.82
C TYR A 169 -4.31 -3.46 7.84
N TYR A 170 -3.83 -4.00 8.96
CA TYR A 170 -2.48 -4.54 9.08
C TYR A 170 -2.43 -5.64 10.14
N GLY A 171 -1.46 -6.55 10.03
CA GLY A 171 -1.28 -7.65 11.00
C GLY A 171 -0.42 -7.24 12.18
N LEU A 172 -0.71 -7.79 13.35
CA LEU A 172 0.14 -7.74 14.54
C LEU A 172 0.54 -9.15 14.98
N TYR A 173 1.80 -9.34 15.39
CA TYR A 173 2.27 -10.58 16.00
C TYR A 173 3.22 -10.27 17.18
N GLY A 174 3.24 -11.18 18.17
CA GLY A 174 4.01 -10.99 19.41
C GLY A 174 5.51 -11.04 19.19
N ASP A 175 6.25 -10.15 19.87
CA ASP A 175 7.72 -9.98 19.76
C ASP A 175 8.51 -11.03 20.57
N ASN A 176 7.87 -11.82 21.45
CA ASN A 176 8.59 -12.74 22.36
C ASN A 176 8.07 -14.19 22.31
N LYS A 177 9.01 -15.15 22.36
CA LYS A 177 8.76 -16.61 22.29
C LYS A 177 8.01 -17.15 23.52
N GLU A 178 8.10 -16.48 24.66
CA GLU A 178 7.50 -16.91 25.93
C GLU A 178 6.02 -16.51 26.05
N THR A 179 5.55 -15.58 25.20
CA THR A 179 4.16 -15.08 25.16
C THR A 179 3.73 -14.93 23.70
N MET A 180 3.87 -15.98 22.89
CA MET A 180 3.28 -16.00 21.55
C MET A 180 1.76 -16.00 21.70
N HIS A 181 1.20 -14.81 21.81
CA HIS A 181 -0.23 -14.62 21.62
C HIS A 181 -0.57 -14.83 20.14
N ASP A 182 -1.79 -15.27 19.90
CA ASP A 182 -2.33 -15.42 18.56
C ASP A 182 -2.21 -14.09 17.80
N PRO A 183 -1.82 -14.10 16.52
CA PRO A 183 -1.77 -12.89 15.72
C PRO A 183 -3.18 -12.37 15.46
N PHE A 184 -3.30 -11.05 15.41
CA PHE A 184 -4.57 -10.36 15.12
C PHE A 184 -4.41 -9.47 13.90
N VAL A 185 -5.53 -9.22 13.22
CA VAL A 185 -5.63 -8.12 12.26
C VAL A 185 -6.13 -6.90 13.01
N VAL A 186 -5.47 -5.76 12.82
CA VAL A 186 -5.97 -4.48 13.28
C VAL A 186 -6.70 -3.80 12.15
N SER A 187 -7.87 -3.25 12.45
CA SER A 187 -8.53 -2.26 11.60
C SER A 187 -8.42 -0.88 12.23
N PHE A 188 -7.99 0.10 11.44
CA PHE A 188 -7.96 1.50 11.81
C PHE A 188 -8.89 2.29 10.90
N ASP A 189 -9.99 2.81 11.46
CA ASP A 189 -10.92 3.68 10.74
C ASP A 189 -10.27 5.05 10.55
N VAL A 190 -10.00 5.43 9.29
CA VAL A 190 -9.20 6.62 8.98
C VAL A 190 -9.93 7.90 9.39
N ARG A 191 -11.27 7.92 9.34
CA ARG A 191 -12.05 9.13 9.64
C ARG A 191 -12.14 9.38 11.12
N SER A 192 -12.62 8.38 11.86
CA SER A 192 -12.82 8.43 13.32
C SER A 192 -11.52 8.25 14.10
N GLU A 193 -10.46 7.76 13.46
CA GLU A 193 -9.14 7.49 14.05
C GLU A 193 -9.20 6.48 15.19
N LYS A 194 -10.04 5.46 15.04
CA LYS A 194 -10.25 4.41 16.04
C LYS A 194 -9.68 3.07 15.56
N PHE A 195 -9.18 2.30 16.51
CA PHE A 195 -8.69 0.95 16.30
C PHE A 195 -9.71 -0.08 16.77
N ASP A 196 -9.78 -1.18 16.05
CA ASP A 196 -10.43 -2.42 16.47
C ASP A 196 -9.51 -3.61 16.17
N LEU A 197 -9.65 -4.68 16.95
CA LEU A 197 -8.90 -5.92 16.80
C LEU A 197 -9.82 -7.01 16.26
N ILE A 198 -9.36 -7.68 15.21
CA ILE A 198 -10.10 -8.74 14.52
C ILE A 198 -9.33 -10.05 14.71
N SER A 199 -9.95 -10.99 15.42
CA SER A 199 -9.46 -12.35 15.57
C SER A 199 -9.45 -13.06 14.23
N CYS A 200 -8.47 -13.92 14.02
CA CYS A 200 -8.30 -14.69 12.79
C CYS A 200 -8.36 -16.20 13.07
N PRO A 201 -8.84 -17.02 12.11
CA PRO A 201 -8.72 -18.46 12.15
C PRO A 201 -7.25 -18.90 12.32
N GLU A 202 -7.01 -20.05 12.94
CA GLU A 202 -5.66 -20.57 13.23
C GLU A 202 -4.84 -20.73 11.94
N GLU A 203 -5.49 -21.11 10.84
CA GLU A 203 -4.90 -21.31 9.51
C GLU A 203 -4.28 -20.01 8.95
N VAL A 204 -4.77 -18.85 9.39
CA VAL A 204 -4.28 -17.53 8.98
C VAL A 204 -3.06 -17.10 9.79
N HIS A 205 -2.83 -17.70 10.95
CA HIS A 205 -1.81 -17.23 11.89
C HIS A 205 -0.40 -17.28 11.28
N ASP A 206 -0.09 -18.35 10.54
CA ASP A 206 1.22 -18.49 9.90
C ASP A 206 1.43 -17.50 8.75
N TYR A 207 0.35 -17.14 8.04
CA TYR A 207 0.39 -16.06 7.05
C TYR A 207 0.73 -14.74 7.73
N LEU A 208 0.07 -14.40 8.84
CA LEU A 208 0.33 -13.17 9.59
C LEU A 208 1.71 -13.11 10.26
N ARG A 209 2.34 -14.25 10.52
CA ARG A 209 3.69 -14.29 11.11
C ARG A 209 4.80 -14.07 10.09
N SER A 210 4.69 -14.62 8.88
CA SER A 210 5.85 -14.57 7.96
C SER A 210 5.57 -14.69 6.46
N LEU A 211 4.42 -15.21 6.03
CA LEU A 211 4.20 -15.61 4.64
C LEU A 211 2.93 -15.03 3.99
N GLY A 212 2.24 -14.10 4.64
CA GLY A 212 0.97 -13.56 4.20
C GLY A 212 1.10 -12.32 3.32
N ILE A 213 0.06 -12.04 2.55
CA ILE A 213 -0.21 -10.75 1.91
C ILE A 213 -1.68 -10.39 2.15
N MET A 214 -1.94 -9.10 2.35
CA MET A 214 -3.30 -8.55 2.41
C MET A 214 -3.68 -7.98 1.05
N ILE A 215 -4.81 -8.41 0.51
CA ILE A 215 -5.32 -7.95 -0.79
C ILE A 215 -6.78 -7.52 -0.68
N ARG A 216 -7.23 -6.75 -1.67
CA ARG A 216 -8.63 -6.39 -1.84
C ARG A 216 -9.29 -7.44 -2.72
N TYR A 217 -10.13 -8.29 -2.17
CA TYR A 217 -10.92 -9.26 -2.93
C TYR A 217 -12.39 -8.84 -2.94
N GLU A 218 -12.93 -8.49 -4.11
CA GLU A 218 -14.33 -8.04 -4.27
C GLU A 218 -14.72 -6.89 -3.31
N GLY A 219 -13.77 -6.00 -3.03
CA GLY A 219 -13.98 -4.86 -2.13
C GLY A 219 -13.84 -5.17 -0.63
N LYS A 220 -13.60 -6.44 -0.26
CA LYS A 220 -13.33 -6.90 1.11
C LYS A 220 -11.84 -7.15 1.35
N LEU A 221 -11.45 -7.18 2.61
CA LEU A 221 -10.12 -7.64 3.00
C LEU A 221 -10.01 -9.15 2.77
N ALA A 222 -8.93 -9.59 2.13
CA ALA A 222 -8.56 -10.99 2.11
C ALA A 222 -7.07 -11.19 2.44
N ILE A 223 -6.76 -12.31 3.07
CA ILE A 223 -5.40 -12.73 3.43
C ILE A 223 -5.10 -14.02 2.69
N MET A 224 -3.92 -14.10 2.09
CA MET A 224 -3.44 -15.31 1.43
C MET A 224 -1.93 -15.44 1.55
N SER A 225 -1.38 -16.59 1.17
CA SER A 225 0.07 -16.72 1.09
C SER A 225 0.64 -15.84 -0.03
N ILE A 226 1.76 -15.16 0.25
CA ILE A 226 2.57 -14.48 -0.76
C ILE A 226 3.22 -15.48 -1.73
N ASN A 227 3.37 -16.74 -1.29
CA ASN A 227 3.99 -17.78 -2.08
C ASN A 227 2.95 -18.48 -2.96
N VAL A 228 3.35 -18.79 -4.19
CA VAL A 228 2.56 -19.66 -5.05
C VAL A 228 2.56 -21.07 -4.45
N SER A 229 1.37 -21.60 -4.16
CA SER A 229 1.20 -22.92 -3.56
C SER A 229 1.74 -24.03 -4.46
N LEU A 230 2.19 -25.13 -3.85
CA LEU A 230 2.54 -26.35 -4.56
C LEU A 230 1.30 -27.19 -4.91
N GLU A 231 0.20 -26.96 -4.20
CA GLU A 231 -1.03 -27.76 -4.26
C GLU A 231 -2.00 -27.32 -5.37
N ASN A 232 -1.52 -26.55 -6.34
CA ASN A 232 -2.31 -26.10 -7.51
C ASN A 232 -3.62 -25.40 -7.13
N CYS A 233 -3.61 -24.68 -6.01
CA CYS A 233 -4.73 -23.86 -5.56
C CYS A 233 -4.24 -22.56 -4.92
N ILE A 234 -5.12 -21.56 -4.92
CA ILE A 234 -4.98 -20.33 -4.14
C ILE A 234 -6.03 -20.39 -3.04
N VAL A 235 -5.58 -20.30 -1.80
CA VAL A 235 -6.45 -20.22 -0.62
C VAL A 235 -6.48 -18.77 -0.14
N LEU A 236 -7.67 -18.21 -0.05
CA LEU A 236 -7.92 -16.87 0.48
C LEU A 236 -8.80 -16.97 1.72
N TRP A 237 -8.44 -16.22 2.75
CA TRP A 237 -9.27 -15.98 3.91
C TRP A 237 -9.84 -14.59 3.81
N VAL A 238 -11.13 -14.49 3.51
CA VAL A 238 -11.80 -13.23 3.23
C VAL A 238 -12.65 -12.83 4.44
N LEU A 239 -12.53 -11.57 4.84
CA LEU A 239 -13.26 -11.03 5.98
C LEU A 239 -14.70 -10.70 5.57
N GLU A 240 -15.67 -11.48 6.04
CA GLU A 240 -17.10 -11.21 5.83
C GLU A 240 -17.58 -10.10 6.76
N ASN A 241 -17.22 -10.20 8.05
CA ASN A 241 -17.74 -9.30 9.06
C ASN A 241 -16.66 -8.98 10.10
N ALA A 242 -16.12 -7.76 10.03
CA ALA A 242 -15.12 -7.26 10.97
C ALA A 242 -15.62 -7.25 12.41
N MET A 243 -16.89 -6.89 12.65
CA MET A 243 -17.45 -6.76 14.02
C MET A 243 -17.71 -8.12 14.68
N LYS A 244 -18.04 -9.13 13.87
CA LYS A 244 -18.29 -10.50 14.36
C LYS A 244 -17.07 -11.41 14.25
N HIS A 245 -15.98 -10.92 13.68
CA HIS A 245 -14.74 -11.66 13.42
C HIS A 245 -15.02 -12.90 12.53
N GLU A 246 -15.96 -12.76 11.58
CA GLU A 246 -16.35 -13.84 10.66
C GLU A 246 -15.49 -13.80 9.40
N TRP A 247 -14.84 -14.92 9.11
CA TRP A 247 -14.01 -15.14 7.93
C TRP A 247 -14.58 -16.29 7.11
N PHE A 248 -14.39 -16.24 5.79
CA PHE A 248 -14.69 -17.37 4.92
C PHE A 248 -13.45 -17.79 4.14
N GLU A 249 -13.25 -19.10 4.03
CA GLU A 249 -12.23 -19.68 3.18
C GLU A 249 -12.73 -19.75 1.73
N LYS A 250 -11.92 -19.24 0.82
CA LYS A 250 -12.14 -19.34 -0.63
C LYS A 250 -10.96 -20.06 -1.25
N VAL A 251 -11.26 -21.22 -1.82
CA VAL A 251 -10.30 -21.97 -2.65
C VAL A 251 -10.56 -21.64 -4.12
N ILE A 252 -9.49 -21.33 -4.84
CA ILE A 252 -9.48 -21.10 -6.27
C ILE A 252 -8.49 -22.07 -6.89
N ASP A 253 -8.95 -22.90 -7.81
CA ASP A 253 -8.07 -23.81 -8.53
C ASP A 253 -7.07 -23.04 -9.38
N PHE A 254 -5.83 -23.50 -9.37
CA PHE A 254 -4.71 -22.92 -10.09
C PHE A 254 -4.15 -23.95 -11.07
N PRO A 255 -3.92 -23.60 -12.34
CA PRO A 255 -3.58 -24.59 -13.35
C PRO A 255 -2.24 -25.32 -13.06
N ASP A 256 -2.27 -26.65 -13.17
CA ASP A 256 -1.15 -27.57 -12.86
C ASP A 256 0.15 -27.27 -13.65
N SER A 257 0.04 -26.66 -14.83
CA SER A 257 1.08 -26.68 -15.87
C SER A 257 2.14 -25.58 -15.79
N TRP A 258 2.20 -24.78 -14.73
CA TRP A 258 3.04 -23.58 -14.75
C TRP A 258 4.42 -23.72 -14.10
N PRO A 259 5.49 -23.28 -14.79
CA PRO A 259 6.88 -23.38 -14.32
C PRO A 259 7.30 -22.29 -13.31
N LEU A 260 6.41 -21.36 -12.94
CA LEU A 260 6.76 -20.13 -12.20
C LEU A 260 6.81 -20.29 -10.67
N ARG A 261 6.57 -21.51 -10.15
CA ARG A 261 6.25 -21.78 -8.73
C ARG A 261 7.32 -21.28 -7.74
N LYS A 262 8.60 -21.27 -8.12
CA LYS A 262 9.71 -20.86 -7.25
C LYS A 262 10.22 -19.44 -7.53
N ASP A 263 10.01 -18.93 -8.73
CA ASP A 263 10.60 -17.66 -9.15
C ASP A 263 9.66 -16.47 -8.97
N TYR A 264 8.38 -16.71 -8.71
CA TYR A 264 7.35 -15.68 -8.60
C TYR A 264 6.65 -15.70 -7.23
N ARG A 265 6.08 -14.55 -6.89
CA ARG A 265 5.26 -14.34 -5.69
C ARG A 265 4.04 -13.49 -6.04
N TYR A 266 2.98 -13.66 -5.28
CA TYR A 266 1.84 -12.73 -5.34
C TYR A 266 2.26 -11.38 -4.80
N ILE A 267 1.80 -10.31 -5.46
CA ILE A 267 2.01 -8.94 -4.98
C ILE A 267 0.71 -8.16 -4.86
N ASP A 268 -0.38 -8.57 -5.52
CA ASP A 268 -1.68 -7.90 -5.45
C ASP A 268 -2.82 -8.70 -6.10
N PHE A 269 -4.04 -8.20 -5.95
CA PHE A 269 -5.24 -8.57 -6.71
C PHE A 269 -5.89 -7.31 -7.26
N ASN A 270 -6.07 -7.25 -8.59
CA ASN A 270 -6.56 -6.04 -9.24
C ASN A 270 -8.10 -5.93 -9.22
N ASP A 271 -8.60 -4.73 -9.51
CA ASP A 271 -10.04 -4.45 -9.55
C ASP A 271 -10.78 -5.24 -10.65
N GLU A 272 -10.05 -5.80 -11.62
CA GLU A 272 -10.59 -6.63 -12.72
C GLU A 272 -10.78 -8.10 -12.30
N GLY A 273 -10.27 -8.47 -11.12
CA GLY A 273 -10.36 -9.81 -10.58
C GLY A 273 -9.15 -10.71 -10.86
N GLU A 274 -8.04 -10.13 -11.33
CA GLU A 274 -6.81 -10.85 -11.65
C GLU A 274 -5.79 -10.80 -10.50
N PHE A 275 -5.14 -11.93 -10.23
CA PHE A 275 -3.97 -11.99 -9.36
C PHE A 275 -2.74 -11.44 -10.09
N VAL A 276 -1.98 -10.57 -9.42
CA VAL A 276 -0.73 -10.03 -9.96
C VAL A 276 0.45 -10.73 -9.31
N LEU A 277 1.30 -11.32 -10.15
CA LEU A 277 2.51 -12.02 -9.73
C LEU A 277 3.74 -11.33 -10.29
N ALA A 278 4.79 -11.28 -9.47
CA ALA A 278 6.06 -10.71 -9.87
C ALA A 278 7.26 -11.55 -9.43
N PRO A 279 8.43 -11.36 -10.08
CA PRO A 279 9.61 -12.13 -9.78
C PRO A 279 10.06 -11.92 -8.32
N ARG A 280 10.42 -13.00 -7.63
CA ARG A 280 11.09 -12.97 -6.32
C ARG A 280 12.51 -12.42 -6.45
N HIS A 281 13.19 -12.78 -7.54
CA HIS A 281 14.57 -12.44 -7.79
C HIS A 281 14.71 -11.78 -9.16
N TRP A 282 15.51 -10.72 -9.22
CA TRP A 282 15.88 -10.04 -10.45
C TRP A 282 17.19 -10.65 -10.93
N CYS A 283 17.11 -11.80 -11.61
CA CYS A 283 18.28 -12.52 -12.12
C CYS A 283 18.72 -11.92 -13.47
N GLU A 284 18.02 -12.24 -14.56
CA GLU A 284 18.34 -11.73 -15.90
C GLU A 284 17.10 -11.18 -16.62
N PRO A 285 17.22 -10.04 -17.31
CA PRO A 285 16.15 -9.51 -18.14
C PRO A 285 15.90 -10.39 -19.39
N PRO A 286 14.72 -10.33 -20.01
CA PRO A 286 13.60 -9.44 -19.69
C PRO A 286 12.80 -9.91 -18.47
N TYR A 287 12.42 -8.96 -17.61
CA TYR A 287 11.57 -9.20 -16.45
C TYR A 287 10.10 -9.13 -16.86
N TYR A 288 9.27 -9.99 -16.29
CA TYR A 288 7.83 -10.03 -16.56
C TYR A 288 7.02 -9.95 -15.28
N VAL A 289 5.85 -9.35 -15.39
CA VAL A 289 4.77 -9.51 -14.41
C VAL A 289 3.69 -10.34 -15.07
N TYR A 290 3.12 -11.24 -14.28
CA TYR A 290 2.03 -12.09 -14.70
C TYR A 290 0.73 -11.61 -14.07
N TYR A 291 -0.33 -11.63 -14.85
CA TYR A 291 -1.69 -11.43 -14.36
C TYR A 291 -2.49 -12.68 -14.67
N TYR A 292 -3.09 -13.25 -13.62
CA TYR A 292 -3.86 -14.46 -13.69
C TYR A 292 -5.33 -14.14 -13.41
N ASP A 293 -6.18 -14.33 -14.40
CA ASP A 293 -7.63 -14.27 -14.24
C ASP A 293 -8.17 -15.66 -13.83
N PRO A 294 -8.63 -15.84 -12.59
CA PRO A 294 -9.17 -17.12 -12.14
C PRO A 294 -10.51 -17.47 -12.79
N LYS A 295 -11.25 -16.51 -13.37
CA LYS A 295 -12.55 -16.76 -14.00
C LYS A 295 -12.39 -17.36 -15.39
N SER A 296 -11.48 -16.79 -16.19
CA SER A 296 -11.18 -17.31 -17.53
C SER A 296 -10.06 -18.35 -17.54
N ASN A 297 -9.36 -18.52 -16.41
CA ASN A 297 -8.16 -19.33 -16.29
C ASN A 297 -7.07 -18.90 -17.29
N ILE A 298 -6.97 -17.60 -17.54
CA ILE A 298 -6.03 -17.01 -18.49
C ILE A 298 -4.87 -16.37 -17.73
N LEU A 299 -3.68 -16.57 -18.28
CA LEU A 299 -2.49 -15.87 -17.88
C LEU A 299 -2.01 -14.94 -18.98
N ARG A 300 -1.84 -13.68 -18.62
CA ARG A 300 -1.10 -12.74 -19.43
C ARG A 300 0.24 -12.41 -18.78
N LYS A 301 1.27 -12.31 -19.61
CA LYS A 301 2.60 -11.84 -19.23
C LYS A 301 2.81 -10.46 -19.82
N VAL A 302 3.29 -9.54 -18.99
CA VAL A 302 3.58 -8.16 -19.38
C VAL A 302 5.05 -7.88 -19.11
N PRO A 303 5.82 -7.42 -20.11
CA PRO A 303 7.22 -7.08 -19.89
C PRO A 303 7.31 -5.85 -18.98
N ILE A 304 8.20 -5.91 -17.99
CA ILE A 304 8.53 -4.75 -17.18
C ILE A 304 9.48 -3.88 -17.99
N THR A 305 8.97 -2.79 -18.55
CA THR A 305 9.76 -1.85 -19.35
C THR A 305 10.47 -0.79 -18.48
N GLY A 306 11.60 -0.26 -18.95
CA GLY A 306 12.37 0.79 -18.26
C GLY A 306 13.55 0.29 -17.43
N TYR A 307 13.95 -0.98 -17.63
CA TYR A 307 15.06 -1.65 -16.96
C TYR A 307 16.08 -2.11 -18.01
N GLU A 308 17.28 -1.54 -18.01
CA GLU A 308 18.37 -1.92 -18.94
C GLU A 308 19.47 -2.75 -18.26
N GLY A 309 19.30 -3.09 -16.98
CA GLY A 309 20.28 -3.89 -16.22
C GLY A 309 19.67 -4.53 -14.96
N ARG A 310 20.49 -5.33 -14.27
CA ARG A 310 20.13 -5.95 -12.99
C ARG A 310 19.95 -4.86 -11.92
N PRO A 311 18.82 -4.80 -11.19
CA PRO A 311 18.69 -3.88 -10.07
C PRO A 311 19.72 -4.24 -8.98
N ASP A 312 20.58 -3.30 -8.61
CA ASP A 312 21.58 -3.49 -7.55
C ASP A 312 20.95 -3.70 -6.15
N PHE A 313 19.64 -3.46 -6.00
CA PHE A 313 18.94 -3.49 -4.71
C PHE A 313 17.49 -3.97 -4.83
N MET A 314 16.91 -4.38 -3.71
CA MET A 314 15.49 -4.72 -3.55
C MET A 314 14.60 -3.66 -4.20
N THR A 315 13.96 -4.04 -5.30
CA THR A 315 12.98 -3.22 -6.01
C THR A 315 11.61 -3.52 -5.41
N TYR A 316 10.96 -2.49 -4.89
CA TYR A 316 9.57 -2.62 -4.46
C TYR A 316 8.69 -2.47 -5.69
N LEU A 317 7.88 -3.49 -5.92
CA LEU A 317 6.85 -3.47 -6.94
C LEU A 317 5.57 -3.03 -6.25
N PHE A 318 5.12 -1.84 -6.60
CA PHE A 318 3.78 -1.40 -6.24
C PHE A 318 2.94 -1.56 -7.49
N THR A 319 1.87 -2.32 -7.34
CA THR A 319 0.80 -2.38 -8.32
C THR A 319 -0.20 -1.32 -7.91
N SER A 320 -0.31 -0.25 -8.69
CA SER A 320 -1.47 0.62 -8.59
C SER A 320 -2.51 0.03 -9.51
N THR A 321 -3.20 -1.01 -9.03
CA THR A 321 -4.29 -1.68 -9.76
C THR A 321 -5.48 -0.74 -9.96
N SER A 322 -5.55 0.34 -9.17
CA SER A 322 -6.51 1.42 -9.26
C SER A 322 -5.80 2.78 -9.23
N GLN A 323 -5.03 3.17 -10.27
CA GLN A 323 -4.28 4.43 -10.24
C GLN A 323 -5.22 5.63 -10.31
N VAL A 324 -5.75 6.03 -9.14
CA VAL A 324 -6.43 7.29 -8.94
C VAL A 324 -5.33 8.36 -8.87
N GLU A 325 -5.17 9.12 -9.95
CA GLU A 325 -4.25 10.24 -9.99
C GLU A 325 -4.72 11.34 -9.04
N SER A 326 -3.79 11.81 -8.20
CA SER A 326 -4.00 12.89 -7.26
C SER A 326 -3.13 14.09 -7.62
N LEU A 327 -3.69 15.29 -7.52
CA LEU A 327 -2.97 16.55 -7.67
C LEU A 327 -2.43 17.08 -6.32
N MET A 328 -2.33 16.19 -5.32
CA MET A 328 -1.67 16.51 -4.06
C MET A 328 -0.25 17.06 -4.30
N PHE A 329 0.11 18.07 -3.51
CA PHE A 329 1.39 18.82 -3.57
C PHE A 329 1.58 19.77 -4.77
N LEU A 330 0.56 20.00 -5.60
CA LEU A 330 0.54 21.10 -6.59
C LEU A 330 0.06 22.42 -5.99
#